data_AF-K0KIT7-F1
#
_entry.id   AF-K0KIT7-F1
#
_cell.length_a   1.000
_cell.length_b   1.000
_cell.length_c   1.000
_cell.angle_alpha   90.00
_cell.angle_beta   90.00
_cell.angle_gamma   90.00
#
_symmetry.space_group_name_H-M   'P 1'
#
loop_
_entity.id
_entity.type
_entity.pdbx_description
1 polymer ?
#
loop_
_entity_poly.entity_id
_entity_poly.type
_entity_poly.pdbx_seq_one_letter_code
_entity_poly.pdbx_strand_id
1 'polypeptide(L)'
;MSKTIEDSEQFVEVFQNNDSFMYINFIYDIDDLELKEQNDYFEEIAAKYYNNPNACDQKFDFFKVNLTGEIYQHSQDVRDIFFKNYGTQDIYGDPFIGFYIKDNLYGLVKTHKKDQVKDLFEEIENKY
;
A
#
# COMPACT_ATOMS: atom_id res chain seq x y z
N MET A 1 7.41 2.39 -10.83
CA MET A 1 7.67 2.88 -9.46
C MET A 1 6.35 3.28 -8.85
N SER A 2 6.21 3.13 -7.54
CA SER A 2 5.00 3.53 -6.81
C SER A 2 4.91 5.05 -6.67
N LYS A 3 3.70 5.57 -6.45
CA LYS A 3 3.47 7.00 -6.16
C LYS A 3 3.47 7.22 -4.64
N THR A 4 4.21 8.20 -4.16
CA THR A 4 4.14 8.60 -2.73
C THR A 4 2.89 9.43 -2.48
N ILE A 5 2.17 9.13 -1.40
CA ILE A 5 1.12 9.99 -0.85
C ILE A 5 1.77 10.79 0.28
N GLU A 6 1.91 12.10 0.08
CA GLU A 6 2.71 12.97 0.95
C GLU A 6 1.91 13.60 2.10
N ASP A 7 0.60 13.74 1.94
CA ASP A 7 -0.27 14.45 2.88
C ASP A 7 -1.69 13.84 2.96
N SER A 8 -2.50 14.34 3.90
CA SER A 8 -3.86 13.86 4.13
C SER A 8 -4.83 14.21 3.00
N GLU A 9 -4.63 15.32 2.28
CA GLU A 9 -5.51 15.72 1.17
C GLU A 9 -5.30 14.77 0.00
N GLN A 10 -4.05 14.50 -0.38
CA GLN A 10 -3.68 13.50 -1.38
C GLN A 10 -4.17 12.11 -0.99
N PHE A 11 -4.09 11.75 0.30
CA PHE A 11 -4.61 10.49 0.78
C PHE A 11 -6.11 10.36 0.49
N VAL A 12 -6.90 11.36 0.89
CA VAL A 12 -8.35 11.33 0.64
C VAL A 12 -8.64 11.33 -0.87
N GLU A 13 -7.94 12.14 -1.66
CA GLU A 13 -8.11 12.23 -3.10
C GLU A 13 -7.86 10.88 -3.79
N VAL A 14 -6.74 10.20 -3.47
CA VAL A 14 -6.41 8.89 -4.03
C VAL A 14 -7.50 7.87 -3.72
N PHE A 15 -7.98 7.82 -2.49
CA PHE A 15 -8.99 6.84 -2.08
C PHE A 15 -10.39 7.16 -2.58
N GLN A 16 -10.71 8.41 -2.90
CA GLN A 16 -12.03 8.78 -3.42
C GLN A 16 -12.10 8.70 -4.95
N ASN A 17 -11.03 9.06 -5.64
CA ASN A 17 -11.03 9.28 -7.09
C ASN A 17 -10.35 8.16 -7.89
N ASN A 18 -9.65 7.23 -7.24
CA ASN A 18 -9.02 6.12 -7.94
C ASN A 18 -10.00 4.93 -8.11
N ASP A 19 -10.41 4.71 -9.36
CA ASP A 19 -11.25 3.57 -9.76
C ASP A 19 -10.46 2.26 -9.99
N SER A 20 -9.12 2.34 -10.02
CA SER A 20 -8.22 1.18 -10.16
C SER A 20 -8.13 0.38 -8.85
N PHE A 21 -7.69 -0.87 -8.97
CA PHE A 21 -7.27 -1.63 -7.81
C PHE A 21 -5.90 -1.13 -7.33
N MET A 22 -5.79 -0.81 -6.04
CA MET A 22 -4.62 -0.16 -5.46
C MET A 22 -3.89 -1.09 -4.49
N TYR A 23 -2.58 -1.19 -4.65
CA TYR A 23 -1.66 -1.73 -3.65
C TYR A 23 -0.96 -0.58 -2.94
N ILE A 24 -1.12 -0.49 -1.63
CA ILE A 24 -0.60 0.63 -0.85
C ILE A 24 0.38 0.11 0.21
N ASN A 25 1.66 0.45 0.09
CA ASN A 25 2.68 0.10 1.09
C ASN A 25 2.71 1.14 2.21
N PHE A 26 2.40 0.73 3.43
CA PHE A 26 2.41 1.59 4.61
C PHE A 26 3.69 1.40 5.41
N ILE A 27 4.49 2.46 5.49
CA ILE A 27 5.86 2.45 6.00
C ILE A 27 5.89 3.13 7.38
N TYR A 28 6.53 2.48 8.36
CA TYR A 28 6.58 2.94 9.76
C TYR A 28 7.99 3.26 10.28
N ASP A 29 9.06 2.82 9.62
CA ASP A 29 10.43 3.20 9.95
C ASP A 29 11.28 3.05 8.70
N ILE A 30 11.93 4.14 8.28
CA ILE A 30 12.77 4.17 7.07
C ILE A 30 14.23 3.83 7.36
N ASP A 31 14.63 3.84 8.63
CA ASP A 31 15.99 3.57 9.06
C ASP A 31 16.21 2.08 9.39
N ASP A 32 15.13 1.29 9.49
CA ASP A 32 15.19 -0.16 9.62
C ASP A 32 15.60 -0.83 8.29
N LEU A 33 16.65 -1.66 8.35
CA LEU A 33 17.22 -2.32 7.17
C LEU A 33 16.26 -3.34 6.54
N GLU A 34 15.52 -4.12 7.34
CA GLU A 34 14.57 -5.11 6.83
C GLU A 34 13.40 -4.41 6.12
N LEU A 35 12.92 -3.29 6.68
CA LEU A 35 11.86 -2.48 6.07
C LEU A 35 12.32 -1.80 4.78
N LYS A 36 13.58 -1.37 4.74
CA LYS A 36 14.15 -0.84 3.50
C LYS A 36 14.19 -1.89 2.39
N GLU A 37 14.67 -3.10 2.68
CA GLU A 37 14.70 -4.19 1.69
C GLU A 37 13.29 -4.59 1.23
N GLN A 38 12.33 -4.60 2.16
CA GLN A 38 10.92 -4.82 1.86
C GLN A 38 10.37 -3.75 0.89
N ASN A 39 10.64 -2.48 1.17
CA ASN A 39 10.15 -1.37 0.38
C ASN A 39 10.83 -1.31 -1.00
N ASP A 40 12.15 -1.55 -1.07
CA ASP A 40 12.87 -1.62 -2.33
C ASP A 40 12.28 -2.73 -3.23
N TYR A 41 11.94 -3.87 -2.65
CA TYR A 41 11.31 -4.95 -3.39
C TYR A 41 9.88 -4.62 -3.85
N PHE A 42 9.09 -3.93 -3.01
CA PHE A 42 7.79 -3.41 -3.44
C PHE A 42 7.91 -2.45 -4.64
N GLU A 43 8.93 -1.58 -4.65
CA GLU A 43 9.21 -0.68 -5.77
C GLU A 43 9.62 -1.41 -7.05
N GLU A 44 10.40 -2.49 -6.92
CA GLU A 44 10.75 -3.38 -8.04
C GLU A 44 9.48 -3.99 -8.67
N ILE A 45 8.56 -4.49 -7.85
CA ILE A 45 7.27 -5.02 -8.30
C ILE A 45 6.45 -3.92 -8.98
N ALA A 46 6.28 -2.76 -8.35
CA ALA A 46 5.54 -1.64 -8.93
C ALA A 46 6.13 -1.20 -10.29
N ALA A 47 7.46 -1.23 -10.44
CA ALA A 47 8.12 -0.96 -11.71
C ALA A 47 7.89 -2.07 -12.75
N LYS A 48 7.92 -3.34 -12.36
CA LYS A 48 7.62 -4.48 -13.23
C LYS A 48 6.22 -4.37 -13.82
N TYR A 49 5.20 -4.10 -12.99
CA TYR A 49 3.81 -3.97 -13.45
C TYR A 49 3.61 -2.76 -14.37
N TYR A 50 4.23 -1.61 -14.07
CA TYR A 50 4.11 -0.42 -14.92
C TYR A 50 4.77 -0.59 -16.30
N ASN A 51 5.87 -1.33 -16.36
CA ASN A 51 6.65 -1.52 -17.58
C ASN A 51 6.26 -2.79 -18.37
N ASN A 52 5.30 -3.58 -17.89
CA ASN A 52 4.87 -4.79 -18.58
C ASN A 52 3.67 -4.50 -19.50
N PRO A 53 3.86 -4.42 -20.83
CA PRO A 53 2.78 -4.15 -21.78
C PRO A 53 1.77 -5.31 -21.89
N ASN A 54 2.09 -6.48 -21.34
CA ASN A 54 1.26 -7.68 -21.34
C ASN A 54 0.62 -7.97 -19.97
N ALA A 55 0.92 -7.18 -18.92
CA ALA A 55 0.17 -7.28 -17.68
C ALA A 55 -1.25 -6.84 -18.02
N CYS A 56 -2.18 -7.78 -17.96
CA CYS A 56 -3.56 -7.66 -18.45
C CYS A 56 -4.24 -6.34 -18.03
N ASP A 57 -5.29 -5.97 -18.75
CA ASP A 57 -6.17 -4.78 -18.63
C ASP A 57 -6.65 -4.37 -17.21
N GLN A 58 -6.23 -5.06 -16.15
CA GLN A 58 -6.34 -4.64 -14.77
C GLN A 58 -5.20 -3.66 -14.42
N LYS A 59 -5.50 -2.37 -14.52
CA LYS A 59 -4.63 -1.31 -14.02
C LYS A 59 -4.52 -1.45 -12.50
N PHE A 60 -3.44 -2.05 -12.03
CA PHE A 60 -3.05 -1.95 -10.64
C PHE A 60 -2.30 -0.64 -10.44
N ASP A 61 -2.76 0.18 -9.50
CA ASP A 61 -2.00 1.35 -9.06
C ASP A 61 -1.23 1.02 -7.79
N PHE A 62 0.03 1.44 -7.75
CA PHE A 62 0.91 1.21 -6.62
C PHE A 62 1.19 2.54 -5.93
N PHE A 63 0.94 2.58 -4.63
CA PHE A 63 1.19 3.74 -3.78
C PHE A 63 2.05 3.36 -2.58
N LYS A 64 2.69 4.36 -1.99
CA LYS A 64 3.33 4.24 -0.68
C LYS A 64 2.96 5.42 0.20
N VAL A 65 2.84 5.15 1.49
CA VAL A 65 2.49 6.14 2.50
C VAL A 65 3.46 5.99 3.67
N ASN A 66 4.11 7.09 4.03
CA ASN A 66 4.90 7.12 5.25
C ASN A 66 4.01 7.49 6.44
N LEU A 67 3.79 6.54 7.35
CA LEU A 67 2.95 6.70 8.54
C LEU A 67 3.69 7.27 9.74
N THR A 68 5.00 7.50 9.64
CA THR A 68 5.75 8.25 10.67
C THR A 68 5.44 9.75 10.67
N GLY A 69 4.68 10.23 9.68
CA GLY A 69 4.36 11.63 9.47
C GLY A 69 2.96 12.07 9.95
N GLU A 70 2.65 13.33 9.63
CA GLU A 70 1.43 14.03 10.05
C GLU A 70 0.12 13.48 9.44
N ILE A 71 0.22 12.69 8.36
CA ILE A 71 -0.93 12.10 7.63
C ILE A 71 -1.91 11.41 8.58
N TYR A 72 -1.38 10.64 9.55
CA TYR A 72 -2.18 9.85 10.48
C TYR A 72 -2.79 10.68 11.64
N GLN A 73 -2.09 11.75 12.05
CA GLN A 73 -2.40 12.46 13.29
C GLN A 73 -3.45 13.57 13.11
N HIS A 74 -3.61 14.11 11.90
CA HIS A 74 -4.30 15.39 11.71
C HIS A 74 -5.60 15.36 10.89
N SER A 75 -6.01 14.22 10.32
CA SER A 75 -7.25 14.15 9.53
C SER A 75 -8.21 13.07 10.02
N GLN A 76 -9.43 13.48 10.40
CA GLN A 76 -10.53 12.56 10.71
C GLN A 76 -10.90 11.73 9.48
N ASP A 77 -10.84 12.30 8.28
CA ASP A 77 -11.19 11.59 7.04
C ASP A 77 -10.20 10.46 6.72
N VAL A 78 -8.90 10.70 6.95
CA VAL A 78 -7.88 9.64 6.83
C VAL A 78 -8.19 8.51 7.80
N ARG A 79 -8.47 8.85 9.07
CA ARG A 79 -8.85 7.88 10.09
C ARG A 79 -10.10 7.11 9.71
N ASP A 80 -11.12 7.79 9.20
CA ASP A 80 -12.36 7.15 8.78
C ASP A 80 -12.11 6.16 7.64
N ILE A 81 -11.33 6.52 6.62
CA ILE A 81 -10.98 5.61 5.52
C ILE A 81 -10.17 4.40 6.01
N PHE A 82 -9.19 4.62 6.89
CA PHE A 82 -8.38 3.55 7.48
C PHE A 82 -9.20 2.62 8.40
N PHE A 83 -10.08 3.19 9.24
CA PHE A 83 -10.79 2.46 10.29
C PHE A 83 -12.18 1.97 9.89
N LYS A 84 -12.73 2.43 8.77
CA LYS A 84 -14.02 1.95 8.25
C LYS A 84 -14.05 0.43 8.10
N ASN A 85 -12.91 -0.18 7.80
CA ASN A 85 -12.82 -1.59 7.44
C ASN A 85 -12.06 -2.48 8.46
N TYR A 86 -11.43 -1.93 9.50
CA TYR A 86 -10.68 -2.71 10.50
C TYR A 86 -10.83 -2.19 11.93
N GLY A 87 -10.86 -3.11 12.89
CA GLY A 87 -10.68 -2.78 14.30
C GLY A 87 -9.29 -2.21 14.52
N THR A 88 -9.22 -1.07 15.20
CA THR A 88 -8.03 -0.22 15.34
C THR A 88 -6.78 -0.92 15.88
N GLN A 89 -6.84 -2.13 16.45
CA GLN A 89 -5.75 -2.69 17.26
C GLN A 89 -4.68 -3.48 16.51
N ASP A 90 -4.97 -4.06 15.35
CA ASP A 90 -4.03 -5.01 14.71
C ASP A 90 -3.04 -4.37 13.72
N ILE A 91 -3.19 -3.08 13.43
CA ILE A 91 -2.50 -2.37 12.34
C ILE A 91 -1.51 -1.33 12.88
N TYR A 92 -1.59 -0.94 14.16
CA TYR A 92 -0.64 0.05 14.70
C TYR A 92 0.75 -0.55 14.88
N GLY A 93 1.73 0.10 14.24
CA GLY A 93 3.15 -0.16 14.47
C GLY A 93 3.74 -1.28 13.62
N ASP A 94 2.95 -1.89 12.74
CA ASP A 94 3.41 -2.95 11.84
C ASP A 94 3.37 -2.45 10.38
N PRO A 95 4.45 -2.56 9.59
CA PRO A 95 4.41 -2.36 8.15
C PRO A 95 3.47 -3.36 7.47
N PHE A 96 2.69 -2.88 6.52
CA PHE A 96 1.75 -3.72 5.79
C PHE A 96 1.48 -3.17 4.39
N ILE A 97 1.04 -4.06 3.51
CA ILE A 97 0.47 -3.70 2.22
C ILE A 97 -1.04 -3.89 2.30
N GLY A 98 -1.79 -2.82 2.02
CA GLY A 98 -3.25 -2.85 1.92
C GLY A 98 -3.72 -2.90 0.46
N PHE A 99 -4.82 -3.61 0.22
CA PHE A 99 -5.46 -3.74 -1.09
C PHE A 99 -6.78 -2.99 -1.11
N TYR A 100 -6.94 -2.04 -2.02
CA TYR A 100 -8.10 -1.16 -2.05
C TYR A 100 -8.72 -1.06 -3.44
N ILE A 101 -10.04 -0.85 -3.49
CA ILE A 101 -10.70 -0.17 -4.61
C ILE A 101 -11.45 0.99 -3.97
N LYS A 102 -11.11 2.22 -4.37
CA LYS A 102 -11.56 3.44 -3.68
C LYS A 102 -11.25 3.39 -2.18
N ASP A 103 -12.25 3.70 -1.35
CA ASP A 103 -12.20 3.72 0.11
C ASP A 103 -12.50 2.36 0.76
N ASN A 104 -12.62 1.29 -0.04
CA ASN A 104 -12.94 -0.05 0.45
C ASN A 104 -11.69 -0.92 0.46
N LEU A 105 -11.32 -1.37 1.65
CA LEU A 105 -10.24 -2.33 1.87
C LEU A 105 -10.74 -3.74 1.55
N TYR A 106 -10.05 -4.43 0.64
CA TYR A 106 -10.33 -5.83 0.29
C TYR A 106 -9.49 -6.81 1.10
N GLY A 107 -8.34 -6.37 1.60
CA GLY A 107 -7.48 -7.16 2.47
C GLY A 107 -6.17 -6.44 2.75
N LEU A 108 -5.37 -7.02 3.64
CA LEU A 108 -4.03 -6.54 3.96
C LEU A 108 -3.11 -7.72 4.25
N VAL A 109 -1.81 -7.49 4.10
CA VAL A 109 -0.76 -8.43 4.48
C VAL A 109 0.29 -7.67 5.28
N LYS A 110 0.65 -8.19 6.46
CA LYS A 110 1.78 -7.66 7.23
C LYS A 110 3.09 -7.99 6.51
N THR A 111 3.94 -7.01 6.34
CA THR A 111 5.14 -7.08 5.49
C THR A 111 6.34 -6.52 6.23
N HIS A 112 6.79 -7.25 7.24
CA HIS A 112 8.02 -6.95 7.96
C HIS A 112 9.26 -7.35 7.17
N LYS A 113 9.11 -8.31 6.24
CA LYS A 113 10.22 -8.91 5.49
C LYS A 113 9.94 -8.92 4.00
N LYS A 114 11.00 -8.82 3.22
CA LYS A 114 10.98 -8.94 1.76
C LYS A 114 10.24 -10.19 1.27
N ASP A 115 10.49 -11.35 1.88
CA ASP A 115 9.87 -12.63 1.47
C ASP A 115 8.34 -12.59 1.56
N GLN A 116 7.76 -11.83 2.50
CA GLN A 116 6.30 -11.71 2.63
C GLN A 116 5.69 -10.90 1.47
N VAL A 117 6.41 -9.89 0.97
CA VAL A 117 6.00 -9.14 -0.23
C VAL A 117 6.13 -10.02 -1.46
N LYS A 118 7.20 -10.81 -1.54
CA LYS A 118 7.39 -11.78 -2.62
C LYS A 118 6.26 -12.79 -2.68
N ASP A 119 5.96 -13.46 -1.57
CA ASP A 119 4.90 -14.47 -1.50
C ASP A 119 3.55 -13.88 -1.94
N LEU A 120 3.23 -12.67 -1.47
CA LEU A 120 2.03 -11.95 -1.87
C LEU A 120 1.91 -11.77 -3.40
N PHE A 121 2.94 -11.24 -4.05
CA PHE A 121 2.87 -10.96 -5.48
C PHE A 121 3.05 -12.20 -6.35
N GLU A 122 3.77 -13.23 -5.87
CA GLU A 122 3.77 -14.55 -6.53
C GLU A 122 2.41 -15.23 -6.47
N GLU A 123 1.67 -15.12 -5.35
CA GLU A 123 0.30 -15.63 -5.28
C GLU A 123 -0.65 -14.91 -6.24
N ILE A 124 -0.48 -13.60 -6.41
CA ILE A 124 -1.26 -12.81 -7.37
C ILE A 124 -0.92 -13.23 -8.81
N GLU A 125 0.37 -13.36 -9.14
CA GLU A 125 0.83 -13.79 -10.47
C GLU A 125 0.42 -15.23 -10.81
N ASN A 126 0.31 -16.13 -9.84
CA ASN A 126 -0.11 -17.51 -10.08
C ASN A 126 -1.63 -17.69 -10.21
N LYS A 127 -2.43 -16.70 -9.78
CA LYS A 127 -3.90 -16.73 -9.89
C LYS A 127 -4.42 -16.23 -11.24
N TYR A 128 -3.56 -15.64 -12.07
CA TYR A 128 -3.88 -15.03 -13.37
C TYR A 128 -2.92 -15.48 -14.46
#